data_AF-R7U4L4-F1
#
_entry.id   AF-R7U4L4-F1
#
_cell.length_a   1.000
_cell.length_b   1.000
_cell.length_c   1.000
_cell.angle_alpha   90.00
_cell.angle_beta   90.00
_cell.angle_gamma   90.00
#
_symmetry.space_group_name_H-M   'P 1'
#
loop_
_entity.id
_entity.type
_entity.pdbx_description
1 polymer ?
#
loop_
_entity_poly.entity_id
_entity_poly.type
_entity_poly.pdbx_seq_one_letter_code
_entity_poly.pdbx_strand_id
1 'polypeptide(L)'
;MALESAINIVSLGAAMNALPDGCSWISVNSRRLVGWNNWTVDASNMYECRNICERHSKFECRSVEFCQTRQRCILSEGNRADSHLTLWPTKEWRYNEVQCQAEVCNRSSCALVGPVHNRSMVDRVFITYPISTLEKCEEACRREEKFYCASFTFKSYQAPTGMCVLHERDRSRGESLIFASHCDYYELSCDSGVDPATPPSTAPVGSTTYDPVCWFRGPVVGYSAVFVHNFLTGLTRSECESKCGENGFCKAYSYDAQRKLCVLHSSNREDAALRASPGVDYYEYNCKSSGKRNLTELVQHAYICNPCISVDLANQCIRFAERI
;
A
#
# COMPACT_ATOMS: atom_id res chain seq x y z
N MET A 1 37.76 2.85 63.05
CA MET A 1 38.14 3.76 61.95
C MET A 1 38.64 2.90 60.80
N ALA A 2 37.74 2.46 59.93
CA ALA A 2 38.07 1.77 58.69
C ALA A 2 37.86 2.80 57.56
N LEU A 3 38.89 3.06 56.77
CA LEU A 3 38.77 3.83 55.54
C LEU A 3 38.15 2.93 54.47
N GLU A 4 36.98 3.34 53.96
CA GLU A 4 36.34 2.76 52.78
C GLU A 4 36.98 3.32 51.51
N SER A 5 37.48 2.44 50.65
CA SER A 5 37.85 2.78 49.27
C SER A 5 36.62 2.57 48.39
N ALA A 6 36.00 3.67 47.94
CA ALA A 6 34.90 3.65 46.99
C ALA A 6 35.39 3.30 45.57
N ILE A 7 34.91 2.18 45.04
CA ILE A 7 35.00 1.86 43.61
C ILE A 7 33.93 2.68 42.89
N ASN A 8 34.36 3.69 42.14
CA ASN A 8 33.50 4.41 41.20
C ASN A 8 33.17 3.49 40.01
N ILE A 9 32.04 2.79 40.09
CA ILE A 9 31.44 2.17 38.90
C ILE A 9 30.72 3.29 38.16
N VAL A 10 31.40 3.87 37.17
CA VAL A 10 30.77 4.68 36.12
C VAL A 10 29.77 3.76 35.42
N SER A 11 28.50 3.95 35.72
CA SER A 11 27.41 3.38 34.93
C SER A 11 27.46 4.03 33.54
N LEU A 12 28.10 3.34 32.60
CA LEU A 12 27.91 3.58 31.18
C LEU A 12 26.44 3.31 30.89
N GLY A 13 25.67 4.39 30.75
CA GLY A 13 24.28 4.35 30.38
C GLY A 13 24.11 3.47 29.14
N ALA A 14 23.32 2.41 29.30
CA ALA A 14 22.81 1.66 28.18
C ALA A 14 22.05 2.63 27.28
N ALA A 15 22.63 2.96 26.12
CA ALA A 15 21.83 3.49 25.02
C ALA A 15 20.83 2.38 24.68
N MET A 16 19.59 2.54 25.14
CA MET A 16 18.49 1.65 24.80
C MET A 16 18.16 1.86 23.31
N ASN A 17 19.00 1.28 22.46
CA ASN A 17 18.63 0.92 21.09
C ASN A 17 17.80 -0.35 21.22
N ALA A 18 16.49 -0.20 21.23
CA ALA A 18 15.63 -1.33 21.03
C ALA A 18 14.34 -0.84 20.39
N LEU A 19 13.92 -1.54 19.33
CA LEU A 19 12.52 -1.57 18.93
C LEU A 19 11.62 -1.66 20.17
N PRO A 20 10.39 -1.11 20.13
CA PRO A 20 9.48 -1.21 21.26
C PRO A 20 9.29 -2.67 21.72
N ASP A 21 9.00 -2.87 23.00
CA ASP A 21 8.82 -4.21 23.55
C ASP A 21 7.77 -5.01 22.76
N GLY A 22 8.12 -6.23 22.36
CA GLY A 22 7.26 -7.07 21.52
C GLY A 22 7.30 -6.77 20.03
N CYS A 23 8.24 -5.93 19.57
CA CYS A 23 8.49 -5.68 18.15
C CYS A 23 9.71 -6.45 17.64
N SER A 24 9.66 -6.84 16.36
CA SER A 24 10.76 -7.53 15.69
C SER A 24 10.86 -7.11 14.22
N TRP A 25 12.05 -7.29 13.65
CA TRP A 25 12.29 -7.04 12.24
C TRP A 25 11.94 -8.27 11.39
N ILE A 26 11.07 -8.10 10.41
CA ILE A 26 10.81 -9.10 9.37
C ILE A 26 11.61 -8.75 8.11
N SER A 27 12.18 -9.76 7.45
CA SER A 27 13.05 -9.59 6.28
C SER A 27 12.45 -10.23 5.03
N VAL A 28 12.41 -9.48 3.93
CA VAL A 28 12.00 -9.98 2.61
C VAL A 28 13.10 -9.72 1.58
N ASN A 29 13.54 -10.79 0.91
CA ASN A 29 14.63 -10.72 -0.06
C ASN A 29 14.14 -10.27 -1.44
N SER A 30 14.97 -9.51 -2.16
CA SER A 30 14.78 -9.14 -3.57
C SER A 30 13.49 -8.36 -3.85
N ARG A 31 12.99 -7.65 -2.83
CA ARG A 31 11.74 -6.91 -2.85
C ARG A 31 11.96 -5.48 -2.38
N ARG A 32 11.11 -4.57 -2.85
CA ARG A 32 11.08 -3.15 -2.50
C ARG A 32 9.64 -2.68 -2.33
N LEU A 33 9.42 -1.76 -1.40
CA LEU A 33 8.15 -1.12 -1.13
C LEU A 33 7.87 -0.05 -2.17
N VAL A 34 6.74 -0.18 -2.87
CA VAL A 34 6.41 0.72 -3.97
C VAL A 34 5.94 2.07 -3.43
N GLY A 35 6.57 3.16 -3.89
CA GLY A 35 6.10 4.52 -3.62
C GLY A 35 6.50 5.12 -2.27
N TRP A 36 7.16 4.35 -1.42
CA TRP A 36 7.62 4.74 -0.08
C TRP A 36 9.14 4.73 -0.03
N ASN A 37 9.75 5.91 -0.12
CA ASN A 37 11.21 6.12 -0.09
C ASN A 37 11.49 7.48 0.58
N ASN A 38 11.07 7.66 1.84
CA ASN A 38 11.04 8.95 2.53
C ASN A 38 12.44 9.56 2.70
N TRP A 39 13.45 8.73 2.98
CA TRP A 39 14.81 9.19 3.21
C TRP A 39 15.84 8.19 2.70
N THR A 40 16.98 8.67 2.18
CA THR A 40 18.07 7.82 1.69
C THR A 40 19.37 8.18 2.41
N VAL A 41 20.07 7.16 2.92
CA VAL A 41 21.36 7.28 3.59
C VAL A 41 22.31 6.20 3.10
N ASP A 42 23.60 6.39 3.37
CA ASP A 42 24.58 5.33 3.21
C ASP A 42 24.57 4.43 4.45
N ALA A 43 24.74 3.13 4.24
CA ALA A 43 24.89 2.13 5.29
C ALA A 43 25.77 1.01 4.79
N SER A 44 26.63 0.46 5.64
CA SER A 44 27.56 -0.60 5.25
C SER A 44 26.88 -1.97 5.12
N ASN A 45 25.81 -2.17 5.88
CA ASN A 45 25.07 -3.43 5.95
C ASN A 45 23.63 -3.21 6.46
N MET A 46 22.83 -4.27 6.43
CA MET A 46 21.43 -4.24 6.88
C MET A 46 21.28 -3.86 8.36
N TYR A 47 22.19 -4.32 9.23
CA TYR A 47 22.12 -4.02 10.66
C TYR A 47 22.28 -2.52 10.91
N GLU A 48 23.24 -1.88 10.25
CA GLU A 48 23.40 -0.43 10.31
C GLU A 48 22.18 0.31 9.74
N CYS A 49 21.64 -0.13 8.60
CA CYS A 49 20.43 0.45 8.00
C CYS A 49 19.24 0.44 8.99
N ARG A 50 19.02 -0.67 9.70
CA ARG A 50 17.98 -0.77 10.74
C ARG A 50 18.27 0.14 11.93
N ASN A 51 19.50 0.18 12.42
CA ASN A 51 19.87 1.08 13.52
C ASN A 51 19.70 2.57 13.17
N ILE A 52 19.82 2.95 11.89
CA ILE A 52 19.54 4.32 11.45
C ILE A 52 18.03 4.58 11.49
N CYS A 53 17.23 3.61 11.05
CA CYS A 53 15.77 3.67 11.11
C CYS A 53 15.24 3.78 12.55
N GLU A 54 15.71 2.94 13.47
CA GLU A 54 15.31 2.94 14.88
C GLU A 54 15.61 4.26 15.60
N ARG A 55 16.60 5.02 15.13
CA ARG A 55 17.00 6.31 15.69
C ARG A 55 16.54 7.50 14.83
N HIS A 56 15.77 7.24 13.79
CA HIS A 56 15.33 8.30 12.88
C HIS A 56 14.30 9.19 13.58
N SER A 57 14.56 10.49 13.60
CA SER A 57 13.74 11.45 14.37
C SER A 57 12.86 12.34 13.50
N LYS A 58 13.07 12.37 12.17
CA LYS A 58 12.24 13.22 11.29
C LYS A 58 10.86 12.62 11.03
N PHE A 59 10.76 11.31 11.18
CA PHE A 59 9.53 10.55 11.06
C PHE A 59 9.69 9.19 11.74
N GLU A 60 8.57 8.56 12.05
CA GLU A 60 8.53 7.19 12.56
C GLU A 60 8.89 6.21 11.45
N CYS A 61 10.12 5.70 11.49
CA CYS A 61 10.59 4.79 10.47
C CYS A 61 10.06 3.37 10.72
N ARG A 62 9.21 2.89 9.81
CA ARG A 62 8.50 1.60 9.91
C ARG A 62 9.07 0.52 8.99
N SER A 63 9.84 0.91 7.96
CA SER A 63 10.54 -0.03 7.10
C SER A 63 11.82 0.55 6.48
N VAL A 64 12.68 -0.35 5.99
CA VAL A 64 13.90 -0.02 5.27
C VAL A 64 14.13 -0.90 4.05
N GLU A 65 14.79 -0.35 3.04
CA GLU A 65 15.32 -1.07 1.89
C GLU A 65 16.83 -0.89 1.81
N PHE A 66 17.58 -1.99 1.81
CA PHE A 66 19.02 -1.95 1.75
C PHE A 66 19.55 -2.60 0.47
N CYS A 67 20.44 -1.90 -0.23
CA CYS A 67 21.17 -2.39 -1.38
C CYS A 67 22.63 -2.63 -1.02
N GLN A 68 23.03 -3.90 -0.94
CA GLN A 68 24.39 -4.27 -0.54
C GLN A 68 25.44 -3.72 -1.53
N THR A 69 25.19 -3.84 -2.84
CA THR A 69 26.16 -3.44 -3.87
C THR A 69 26.38 -1.93 -3.92
N ARG A 70 25.38 -1.15 -3.50
CA ARG A 70 25.42 0.32 -3.51
C ARG A 70 25.65 0.92 -2.13
N GLN A 71 25.72 0.10 -1.08
CA GLN A 71 25.85 0.53 0.32
C GLN A 71 24.81 1.60 0.68
N ARG A 72 23.57 1.42 0.18
CA ARG A 72 22.50 2.41 0.29
C ARG A 72 21.33 1.85 1.07
N CYS A 73 20.85 2.63 2.03
CA CYS A 73 19.69 2.36 2.85
C CYS A 73 18.61 3.41 2.57
N ILE A 74 17.39 2.95 2.29
CA ILE A 74 16.21 3.78 2.13
C ILE A 74 15.32 3.53 3.34
N LEU A 75 14.89 4.60 3.99
CA LEU A 75 14.01 4.59 5.15
C LEU A 75 12.62 5.05 4.74
N SER A 76 11.61 4.42 5.31
CA SER A 76 10.21 4.67 4.97
C SER A 76 9.32 4.72 6.20
N GLU A 77 8.36 5.64 6.18
CA GLU A 77 7.26 5.74 7.16
C GLU A 77 6.18 4.68 6.93
N GLY A 78 6.10 4.18 5.69
CA GLY A 78 5.20 3.09 5.33
C GLY A 78 5.83 1.73 5.52
N ASN A 79 4.99 0.70 5.60
CA ASN A 79 5.37 -0.70 5.52
C ASN A 79 4.41 -1.46 4.57
N ARG A 80 4.37 -2.80 4.64
CA ARG A 80 3.51 -3.60 3.75
C ARG A 80 2.00 -3.42 3.98
N ALA A 81 1.59 -2.86 5.11
CA ALA A 81 0.21 -2.46 5.35
C ALA A 81 -0.16 -1.24 4.48
N ASP A 82 0.81 -0.38 4.16
CA ASP A 82 0.60 0.85 3.40
C ASP A 82 0.83 0.68 1.89
N SER A 83 1.68 -0.27 1.48
CA SER A 83 1.94 -0.56 0.05
C SER A 83 2.41 -1.99 -0.18
N HIS A 84 2.39 -2.42 -1.43
CA HIS A 84 2.82 -3.76 -1.82
C HIS A 84 4.33 -3.81 -2.14
N LEU A 85 4.88 -5.02 -2.10
CA LEU A 85 6.27 -5.26 -2.45
C LEU A 85 6.45 -5.65 -3.92
N THR A 86 7.24 -4.88 -4.67
CA THR A 86 7.64 -5.25 -6.03
C THR A 86 8.94 -6.06 -6.05
N LEU A 87 9.05 -7.01 -6.98
CA LEU A 87 10.29 -7.73 -7.28
C LEU A 87 11.26 -6.78 -7.97
N TRP A 88 12.49 -6.71 -7.47
CA TRP A 88 13.54 -5.94 -8.14
C TRP A 88 14.43 -6.86 -9.00
N PRO A 89 14.64 -6.56 -10.30
CA PRO A 89 15.32 -7.47 -11.24
C PRO A 89 16.72 -7.90 -10.79
N THR A 90 17.48 -7.02 -10.15
CA THR A 90 18.86 -7.29 -9.78
C THR A 90 19.01 -8.11 -8.50
N LYS A 91 17.92 -8.38 -7.75
CA LYS A 91 17.92 -9.09 -6.45
C LYS A 91 18.82 -8.49 -5.35
N GLU A 92 19.50 -7.37 -5.61
CA GLU A 92 20.46 -6.70 -4.72
C GLU A 92 19.80 -6.03 -3.50
N TRP A 93 18.48 -5.85 -3.56
CA TRP A 93 17.71 -5.16 -2.53
C TRP A 93 17.14 -6.15 -1.52
N ARG A 94 17.19 -5.78 -0.25
CA ARG A 94 16.54 -6.48 0.84
C ARG A 94 15.65 -5.50 1.58
N TYR A 95 14.38 -5.86 1.74
CA TYR A 95 13.40 -5.09 2.49
C TYR A 95 13.34 -5.61 3.93
N ASN A 96 13.24 -4.73 4.90
CA ASN A 96 13.03 -5.03 6.32
C ASN A 96 11.93 -4.13 6.86
N GLU A 97 11.03 -4.65 7.69
CA GLU A 97 10.00 -3.86 8.36
C GLU A 97 9.88 -4.22 9.83
N VAL A 98 9.48 -3.25 10.64
CA VAL A 98 9.15 -3.47 12.05
C VAL A 98 7.74 -4.05 12.12
N GLN A 99 7.57 -5.14 12.85
CA GLN A 99 6.28 -5.69 13.21
C GLN A 99 6.19 -5.86 14.72
N CYS A 100 5.13 -5.30 15.30
CA CYS A 100 4.88 -5.28 16.74
C CYS A 100 3.66 -6.11 17.10
N GLN A 101 3.71 -6.84 18.23
CA GLN A 101 2.58 -7.63 18.72
C GLN A 101 1.34 -6.79 19.10
N ALA A 102 1.51 -5.51 19.43
CA ALA A 102 0.41 -4.64 19.86
C ALA A 102 -0.06 -3.64 18.79
N GLU A 103 0.57 -3.62 17.60
CA GLU A 103 0.15 -2.69 16.54
C GLU A 103 -1.13 -3.14 15.83
N VAL A 104 -1.80 -2.18 15.20
CA VAL A 104 -2.88 -2.35 14.21
C VAL A 104 -2.49 -3.33 13.08
N CYS A 105 -1.18 -3.60 12.93
CA CYS A 105 -0.60 -4.53 11.98
C CYS A 105 -0.47 -5.97 12.50
N ASN A 106 -0.62 -6.22 13.81
CA ASN A 106 -0.76 -7.58 14.32
C ASN A 106 -2.19 -8.04 14.04
N ARG A 107 -2.35 -8.73 12.91
CA ARG A 107 -3.66 -9.21 12.49
C ARG A 107 -4.23 -10.31 13.36
N SER A 108 -3.64 -10.68 14.49
CA SER A 108 -4.38 -11.52 15.45
C SER A 108 -5.65 -10.83 15.97
N SER A 109 -5.75 -9.50 15.92
CA SER A 109 -6.91 -8.73 16.40
C SER A 109 -7.87 -8.20 15.32
N CYS A 110 -7.51 -8.24 14.03
CA CYS A 110 -8.36 -7.70 12.95
C CYS A 110 -9.65 -8.54 12.79
N ALA A 111 -10.78 -7.91 12.51
CA ALA A 111 -12.04 -8.61 12.27
C ALA A 111 -12.03 -9.27 10.88
N LEU A 112 -12.53 -10.52 10.80
CA LEU A 112 -12.83 -11.13 9.51
C LEU A 112 -14.16 -10.56 8.99
N VAL A 113 -14.16 -10.03 7.77
CA VAL A 113 -15.33 -9.42 7.13
C VAL A 113 -15.71 -10.23 5.89
N GLY A 114 -16.99 -10.56 5.74
CA GLY A 114 -17.51 -11.35 4.64
C GLY A 114 -18.52 -12.41 5.11
N PRO A 115 -18.93 -13.35 4.24
CA PRO A 115 -18.53 -13.47 2.84
C PRO A 115 -19.16 -12.42 1.93
N VAL A 116 -18.43 -12.05 0.88
CA VAL A 116 -19.04 -11.54 -0.35
C VAL A 116 -19.22 -12.73 -1.30
N HIS A 117 -20.47 -13.16 -1.46
CA HIS A 117 -20.79 -14.36 -2.22
C HIS A 117 -20.54 -14.22 -3.72
N ASN A 118 -20.07 -15.33 -4.32
CA ASN A 118 -19.75 -15.46 -5.73
C ASN A 118 -18.78 -14.39 -6.24
N ARG A 119 -17.79 -14.05 -5.40
CA ARG A 119 -16.78 -13.05 -5.69
C ARG A 119 -15.39 -13.56 -5.41
N SER A 120 -14.41 -13.01 -6.13
CA SER A 120 -13.00 -13.24 -5.88
C SER A 120 -12.20 -11.98 -6.17
N MET A 121 -11.08 -11.84 -5.47
CA MET A 121 -10.04 -10.90 -5.86
C MET A 121 -9.34 -11.36 -7.13
N VAL A 122 -8.93 -10.39 -7.96
CA VAL A 122 -7.99 -10.59 -9.05
C VAL A 122 -6.63 -10.11 -8.57
N ASP A 123 -5.81 -11.03 -8.06
CA ASP A 123 -4.45 -10.71 -7.65
C ASP A 123 -3.44 -11.50 -8.48
N ARG A 124 -2.26 -10.90 -8.71
CA ARG A 124 -1.11 -11.54 -9.35
C ARG A 124 -0.22 -12.25 -8.33
N VAL A 125 -0.34 -11.91 -7.05
CA VAL A 125 0.40 -12.52 -5.95
C VAL A 125 -0.59 -13.23 -5.03
N PHE A 126 -0.69 -14.54 -5.19
CA PHE A 126 -1.54 -15.37 -4.35
C PHE A 126 -0.83 -16.66 -3.92
N ILE A 127 -1.23 -17.19 -2.77
CA ILE A 127 -0.88 -18.55 -2.35
C ILE A 127 -2.18 -19.37 -2.32
N THR A 128 -2.12 -20.54 -2.93
CA THR A 128 -3.24 -21.49 -2.94
C THR A 128 -2.97 -22.62 -1.95
N TYR A 129 -3.89 -22.81 -1.00
CA TYR A 129 -3.92 -23.95 -0.11
C TYR A 129 -5.01 -24.92 -0.58
N PRO A 130 -4.64 -26.11 -1.12
CA PRO A 130 -5.62 -27.11 -1.51
C PRO A 130 -6.26 -27.73 -0.27
N ILE A 131 -7.59 -27.84 -0.26
CA ILE A 131 -8.38 -28.54 0.77
C ILE A 131 -8.15 -27.96 2.17
N SER A 132 -8.87 -26.89 2.46
CA SER A 132 -8.86 -26.18 3.73
C SER A 132 -10.30 -25.98 4.24
N THR A 133 -10.43 -25.56 5.49
CA THR A 133 -11.67 -25.01 6.04
C THR A 133 -11.60 -23.48 5.99
N LEU A 134 -12.73 -22.81 6.17
CA LEU A 134 -12.76 -21.34 6.27
C LEU A 134 -11.83 -20.83 7.38
N GLU A 135 -11.94 -21.41 8.58
CA GLU A 135 -11.11 -21.08 9.74
C GLU A 135 -9.61 -21.25 9.47
N LYS A 136 -9.22 -22.36 8.81
CA LYS A 136 -7.82 -22.58 8.43
C LYS A 136 -7.34 -21.59 7.35
N CYS A 137 -8.24 -21.11 6.48
CA CYS A 137 -7.90 -20.10 5.48
C CYS A 137 -7.67 -18.73 6.14
N GLU A 138 -8.51 -18.36 7.09
CA GLU A 138 -8.32 -17.17 7.92
C GLU A 138 -7.01 -17.24 8.70
N GLU A 139 -6.76 -18.34 9.41
CA GLU A 139 -5.53 -18.54 10.19
C GLU A 139 -4.28 -18.49 9.29
N ALA A 140 -4.34 -19.09 8.10
CA ALA A 140 -3.26 -19.02 7.12
C ALA A 140 -3.01 -17.57 6.67
N CYS A 141 -4.06 -16.79 6.41
CA CYS A 141 -3.93 -15.38 6.03
C CYS A 141 -3.33 -14.54 7.16
N ARG A 142 -3.75 -14.75 8.41
CA ARG A 142 -3.23 -14.02 9.58
C ARG A 142 -1.74 -14.32 9.84
N ARG A 143 -1.25 -15.50 9.45
CA ARG A 143 0.15 -15.94 9.64
C ARG A 143 1.03 -15.83 8.39
N GLU A 144 0.52 -15.29 7.28
CA GLU A 144 1.30 -15.21 6.04
C GLU A 144 2.41 -14.15 6.16
N GLU A 145 3.66 -14.58 5.99
CA GLU A 145 4.85 -13.74 6.17
C GLU A 145 5.44 -13.25 4.83
N LYS A 146 5.20 -13.97 3.72
CA LYS A 146 5.78 -13.65 2.42
C LYS A 146 5.16 -12.40 1.81
N PHE A 147 3.90 -12.13 2.09
CA PHE A 147 3.20 -10.91 1.70
C PHE A 147 2.16 -10.51 2.75
N TYR A 148 1.71 -9.26 2.70
CA TYR A 148 0.66 -8.76 3.60
C TYR A 148 -0.70 -9.29 3.17
N CYS A 149 -1.13 -10.46 3.69
CA CYS A 149 -2.39 -11.09 3.26
C CYS A 149 -3.63 -10.31 3.70
N ALA A 150 -4.14 -9.40 2.89
CA ALA A 150 -5.24 -8.53 3.27
C ALA A 150 -6.61 -9.20 3.13
N SER A 151 -6.71 -10.21 2.27
CA SER A 151 -7.96 -10.90 2.00
C SER A 151 -7.72 -12.32 1.52
N PHE A 152 -8.78 -13.12 1.45
CA PHE A 152 -8.74 -14.44 0.84
C PHE A 152 -10.04 -14.79 0.14
N THR A 153 -9.95 -15.67 -0.86
CA THR A 153 -11.11 -16.31 -1.50
C THR A 153 -11.19 -17.77 -1.04
N PHE A 154 -12.35 -18.17 -0.51
CA PHE A 154 -12.66 -19.55 -0.20
C PHE A 154 -13.59 -20.12 -1.27
N LYS A 155 -13.13 -21.11 -2.02
CA LYS A 155 -13.92 -21.82 -3.02
C LYS A 155 -14.50 -23.10 -2.41
N SER A 156 -15.79 -23.09 -2.14
CA SER A 156 -16.49 -24.24 -1.57
C SER A 156 -17.05 -25.12 -2.69
N TYR A 157 -16.63 -26.38 -2.73
CA TYR A 157 -17.22 -27.37 -3.64
C TYR A 157 -18.32 -28.14 -2.91
N GLN A 158 -18.05 -28.55 -1.67
CA GLN A 158 -18.96 -29.23 -0.74
C GLN A 158 -18.51 -28.86 0.68
N ALA A 159 -19.27 -28.00 1.38
CA ALA A 159 -18.93 -27.61 2.75
C ALA A 159 -18.72 -28.86 3.64
N PRO A 160 -17.73 -28.88 4.56
CA PRO A 160 -16.98 -27.74 5.09
C PRO A 160 -15.59 -27.51 4.47
N THR A 161 -15.20 -28.26 3.42
CA THR A 161 -13.86 -28.16 2.83
C THR A 161 -13.88 -27.48 1.46
N GLY A 162 -12.80 -26.79 1.15
CA GLY A 162 -12.69 -25.99 -0.06
C GLY A 162 -11.25 -25.66 -0.43
N MET A 163 -11.06 -24.83 -1.44
CA MET A 163 -9.76 -24.29 -1.80
C MET A 163 -9.64 -22.87 -1.26
N CYS A 164 -8.51 -22.57 -0.63
CA CYS A 164 -8.21 -21.24 -0.07
C CYS A 164 -7.18 -20.55 -0.97
N VAL A 165 -7.47 -19.30 -1.36
CA VAL A 165 -6.56 -18.45 -2.13
C VAL A 165 -6.34 -17.17 -1.34
N LEU A 166 -5.12 -16.98 -0.83
CA LEU A 166 -4.71 -15.79 -0.07
C LEU A 166 -4.28 -14.66 -1.02
N HIS A 167 -4.66 -13.42 -0.74
CA HIS A 167 -4.37 -12.24 -1.57
C HIS A 167 -3.66 -11.14 -0.79
N GLU A 168 -2.72 -10.44 -1.43
CA GLU A 168 -2.01 -9.29 -0.83
C GLU A 168 -2.89 -8.03 -0.77
N ARG A 169 -3.98 -8.03 -1.54
CA ARG A 169 -4.87 -6.88 -1.69
C ARG A 169 -6.25 -7.13 -1.08
N ASP A 170 -6.96 -6.04 -0.82
CA ASP A 170 -8.35 -5.98 -0.39
C ASP A 170 -9.08 -4.84 -1.13
N ARG A 171 -10.38 -4.65 -0.88
CA ARG A 171 -11.14 -3.55 -1.45
C ARG A 171 -10.82 -2.18 -0.84
N SER A 172 -10.21 -2.11 0.33
CA SER A 172 -9.76 -0.82 0.92
C SER A 172 -8.75 -0.12 0.00
N ARG A 173 -7.98 -0.92 -0.76
CA ARG A 173 -7.00 -0.46 -1.75
C ARG A 173 -7.59 -0.13 -3.12
N GLY A 174 -8.92 -0.14 -3.27
CA GLY A 174 -9.62 0.20 -4.51
C GLY A 174 -9.71 -0.93 -5.52
N GLU A 175 -9.38 -2.16 -5.11
CA GLU A 175 -9.50 -3.32 -5.97
C GLU A 175 -10.96 -3.75 -6.17
N SER A 176 -11.31 -4.14 -7.39
CA SER A 176 -12.65 -4.61 -7.72
C SER A 176 -12.74 -6.12 -7.66
N LEU A 177 -13.82 -6.64 -7.06
CA LEU A 177 -14.12 -8.06 -7.05
C LEU A 177 -14.74 -8.50 -8.38
N ILE A 178 -14.20 -9.57 -8.95
CA ILE A 178 -14.84 -10.22 -10.11
C ILE A 178 -15.90 -11.20 -9.65
N PHE A 179 -16.88 -11.46 -10.52
CA PHE A 179 -17.80 -12.56 -10.33
C PHE A 179 -17.04 -13.88 -10.46
N ALA A 180 -17.20 -14.77 -9.47
CA ALA A 180 -16.59 -16.08 -9.45
C ALA A 180 -17.57 -17.06 -8.77
N SER A 181 -18.20 -17.92 -9.56
CA SER A 181 -19.19 -18.88 -9.04
C SER A 181 -18.55 -19.82 -8.01
N HIS A 182 -19.25 -20.07 -6.90
CA HIS A 182 -18.81 -20.92 -5.79
C HIS A 182 -17.58 -20.41 -5.02
N CYS A 183 -17.24 -19.14 -5.19
CA CYS A 183 -16.18 -18.47 -4.46
C CYS A 183 -16.77 -17.43 -3.51
N ASP A 184 -16.41 -17.53 -2.24
CA ASP A 184 -16.76 -16.55 -1.22
C ASP A 184 -15.51 -15.77 -0.84
N TYR A 185 -15.62 -14.44 -0.87
CA TYR A 185 -14.51 -13.54 -0.59
C TYR A 185 -14.59 -12.97 0.82
N TYR A 186 -13.45 -12.92 1.50
CA TYR A 186 -13.30 -12.44 2.88
C TYR A 186 -12.10 -11.51 3.02
N GLU A 187 -12.20 -10.52 3.90
CA GLU A 187 -11.13 -9.54 4.18
C GLU A 187 -10.80 -9.48 5.67
N LEU A 188 -9.55 -9.16 6.00
CA LEU A 188 -9.15 -8.84 7.37
C LEU A 188 -9.19 -7.32 7.56
N SER A 189 -10.21 -6.81 8.24
CA SER A 189 -10.33 -5.38 8.55
C SER A 189 -9.81 -5.07 9.95
N CYS A 190 -8.88 -4.13 10.04
CA CYS A 190 -8.26 -3.70 11.29
C CYS A 190 -8.85 -2.38 11.81
N ASP A 191 -9.93 -1.89 11.17
CA ASP A 191 -10.63 -0.66 11.57
C ASP A 191 -11.45 -0.90 12.85
N SER A 192 -11.35 0.03 13.80
CA SER A 192 -12.10 -0.04 15.05
C SER A 192 -13.60 0.18 14.79
N GLY A 193 -14.41 -0.86 14.98
CA GLY A 193 -15.87 -0.78 14.87
C GLY A 193 -16.50 -1.48 13.66
N VAL A 194 -15.74 -2.29 12.92
CA VAL A 194 -16.29 -3.13 11.85
C VAL A 194 -16.95 -4.37 12.45
N ASP A 195 -18.25 -4.50 12.24
CA ASP A 195 -19.02 -5.69 12.64
C ASP A 195 -18.76 -6.86 11.66
N PRO A 196 -18.22 -8.00 12.13
CA PRO A 196 -18.03 -9.21 11.31
C PRO A 196 -19.30 -9.70 10.61
N ALA A 197 -20.48 -9.41 11.17
CA ALA A 197 -21.77 -9.86 10.66
C ALA A 197 -22.36 -8.93 9.58
N THR A 198 -21.78 -7.75 9.36
CA THR A 198 -22.26 -6.84 8.31
C THR A 198 -21.61 -7.20 6.97
N PRO A 199 -22.35 -7.77 6.00
CA PRO A 199 -21.79 -8.05 4.69
C PRO A 199 -21.34 -6.72 4.07
N PRO A 200 -20.10 -6.63 3.60
CA PRO A 200 -19.59 -5.35 3.11
C PRO A 200 -20.34 -5.00 1.83
N SER A 201 -21.07 -3.89 1.89
CA SER A 201 -22.04 -3.46 0.88
C SER A 201 -21.50 -3.61 -0.55
N THR A 202 -22.31 -4.22 -1.42
CA THR A 202 -22.07 -4.32 -2.86
C THR A 202 -22.43 -3.02 -3.62
N ALA A 203 -22.86 -1.98 -2.91
CA ALA A 203 -23.13 -0.64 -3.43
C ALA A 203 -22.45 0.44 -2.55
N PRO A 204 -22.05 1.59 -3.12
CA PRO A 204 -21.44 2.66 -2.33
C PRO A 204 -22.47 3.19 -1.33
N VAL A 205 -22.16 3.10 -0.04
CA VAL A 205 -22.99 3.70 1.01
C VAL A 205 -23.03 5.22 0.78
N GLY A 206 -24.24 5.77 0.88
CA GLY A 206 -24.65 7.02 0.26
C GLY A 206 -24.01 8.32 0.79
N SER A 207 -23.90 9.23 -0.17
CA SER A 207 -23.86 10.68 -0.09
C SER A 207 -24.28 11.30 1.26
N THR A 208 -23.30 11.81 1.97
CA THR A 208 -23.35 13.15 2.57
C THR A 208 -22.00 13.82 2.36
N THR A 209 -22.06 15.12 2.11
CA THR A 209 -21.00 16.08 1.81
C THR A 209 -19.72 15.92 2.64
N TYR A 210 -18.75 15.18 2.13
CA TYR A 210 -17.29 15.29 2.27
C TYR A 210 -16.75 14.07 1.51
N ASP A 211 -16.25 14.28 0.29
CA ASP A 211 -15.78 13.19 -0.59
C ASP A 211 -14.47 12.60 -0.03
N PRO A 212 -14.44 11.40 0.59
CA PRO A 212 -13.30 10.96 1.39
C PRO A 212 -12.17 10.35 0.57
N VAL A 213 -12.21 10.40 -0.77
CA VAL A 213 -11.35 9.53 -1.60
C VAL A 213 -10.57 10.26 -2.69
N CYS A 214 -10.38 11.55 -2.50
CA CYS A 214 -9.39 12.34 -3.22
C CYS A 214 -8.48 13.04 -2.21
N TRP A 215 -7.16 12.87 -2.34
CA TRP A 215 -6.18 13.49 -1.45
C TRP A 215 -5.01 14.05 -2.25
N PHE A 216 -4.29 15.00 -1.65
CA PHE A 216 -3.14 15.63 -2.28
C PHE A 216 -1.83 15.06 -1.74
N ARG A 217 -1.02 14.47 -2.62
CA ARG A 217 0.32 13.95 -2.33
C ARG A 217 1.36 15.06 -2.49
N GLY A 218 2.20 15.30 -1.49
CA GLY A 218 3.25 16.33 -1.55
C GLY A 218 3.50 16.97 -0.18
N PRO A 219 4.30 18.04 -0.10
CA PRO A 219 4.94 18.72 -1.22
C PRO A 219 6.20 18.02 -1.74
N VAL A 220 6.48 18.20 -3.03
CA VAL A 220 7.85 18.12 -3.55
C VAL A 220 8.41 19.53 -3.54
N VAL A 221 9.27 19.83 -2.57
CA VAL A 221 9.76 21.17 -2.28
C VAL A 221 10.77 21.65 -3.33
N GLY A 222 10.55 22.84 -3.88
CA GLY A 222 11.45 23.47 -4.85
C GLY A 222 11.30 22.95 -6.28
N TYR A 223 10.14 22.39 -6.61
CA TYR A 223 9.84 21.83 -7.92
C TYR A 223 8.44 22.25 -8.39
N SER A 224 8.23 22.27 -9.71
CA SER A 224 6.94 22.51 -10.35
C SER A 224 6.82 21.69 -11.64
N ALA A 225 5.60 21.39 -12.08
CA ALA A 225 5.40 20.72 -13.37
C ALA A 225 5.59 21.70 -14.53
N VAL A 226 6.07 21.18 -15.67
CA VAL A 226 6.53 21.97 -16.81
C VAL A 226 5.38 22.58 -17.62
N PHE A 227 4.25 21.88 -17.73
CA PHE A 227 3.09 22.33 -18.48
C PHE A 227 2.14 23.11 -17.59
N VAL A 228 2.01 24.41 -17.87
CA VAL A 228 1.17 25.33 -17.12
C VAL A 228 -0.14 25.55 -17.84
N HIS A 229 -1.26 25.24 -17.19
CA HIS A 229 -2.58 25.37 -17.79
C HIS A 229 -3.40 26.51 -17.21
N ASN A 230 -3.21 26.89 -15.94
CA ASN A 230 -3.95 27.99 -15.34
C ASN A 230 -3.22 28.63 -14.15
N PHE A 231 -3.21 29.96 -14.09
CA PHE A 231 -2.58 30.74 -13.01
C PHE A 231 -3.65 31.47 -12.20
N LEU A 232 -3.63 31.30 -10.88
CA LEU A 232 -4.52 31.98 -9.95
C LEU A 232 -3.66 32.75 -8.93
N THR A 233 -3.96 34.03 -8.72
CA THR A 233 -3.21 34.90 -7.81
C THR A 233 -4.05 35.28 -6.60
N GLY A 234 -3.39 35.57 -5.48
CA GLY A 234 -4.04 36.03 -4.25
C GLY A 234 -4.67 34.92 -3.40
N LEU A 235 -4.46 33.65 -3.76
CA LEU A 235 -5.00 32.49 -3.04
C LEU A 235 -4.00 31.97 -1.99
N THR A 236 -4.54 31.39 -0.92
CA THR A 236 -3.81 30.54 0.02
C THR A 236 -3.60 29.14 -0.55
N ARG A 237 -2.68 28.36 0.04
CA ARG A 237 -2.44 26.97 -0.36
C ARG A 237 -3.71 26.12 -0.27
N SER A 238 -4.47 26.27 0.81
CA SER A 238 -5.72 25.52 1.01
C SER A 238 -6.76 25.87 -0.06
N GLU A 239 -6.86 27.14 -0.45
CA GLU A 239 -7.78 27.56 -1.52
C GLU A 239 -7.31 27.04 -2.90
N CYS A 240 -5.99 27.01 -3.13
CA CYS A 240 -5.41 26.39 -4.34
C CYS A 240 -5.73 24.90 -4.42
N GLU A 241 -5.65 24.20 -3.29
CA GLU A 241 -5.98 22.79 -3.16
C GLU A 241 -7.45 22.52 -3.47
N SER A 242 -8.37 23.28 -2.87
CA SER A 242 -9.81 23.21 -3.16
C SER A 242 -10.09 23.48 -4.64
N LYS A 243 -9.43 24.48 -5.24
CA LYS A 243 -9.59 24.79 -6.67
C LYS A 243 -9.10 23.67 -7.59
N CYS A 244 -8.05 22.95 -7.22
CA CYS A 244 -7.62 21.77 -7.95
C CYS A 244 -8.62 20.62 -7.77
N GLY A 245 -9.12 20.39 -6.55
CA GLY A 245 -10.07 19.30 -6.28
C GLY A 245 -11.43 19.46 -6.98
N GLU A 246 -11.90 20.71 -7.11
CA GLU A 246 -13.10 21.06 -7.88
C GLU A 246 -12.90 20.96 -9.40
N ASN A 247 -11.65 21.00 -9.87
CA ASN A 247 -11.33 21.01 -11.29
C ASN A 247 -11.07 19.59 -11.79
N GLY A 248 -12.05 19.02 -12.50
CA GLY A 248 -11.99 17.64 -13.00
C GLY A 248 -10.86 17.33 -14.00
N PHE A 249 -10.09 18.34 -14.46
CA PHE A 249 -8.89 18.15 -15.27
C PHE A 249 -7.59 18.33 -14.49
N CYS A 250 -7.66 18.82 -13.24
CA CYS A 250 -6.48 19.04 -12.41
C CYS A 250 -5.97 17.71 -11.88
N LYS A 251 -4.74 17.34 -12.25
CA LYS A 251 -4.02 16.19 -11.72
C LYS A 251 -2.97 16.58 -10.68
N ALA A 252 -2.60 17.85 -10.61
CA ALA A 252 -1.62 18.37 -9.68
C ALA A 252 -1.70 19.90 -9.59
N TYR A 253 -1.13 20.50 -8.54
CA TYR A 253 -0.93 21.95 -8.44
C TYR A 253 0.47 22.30 -7.90
N SER A 254 0.95 23.49 -8.24
CA SER A 254 2.11 24.12 -7.64
C SER A 254 1.71 25.39 -6.91
N TYR A 255 2.34 25.65 -5.76
CA TYR A 255 2.03 26.80 -4.93
C TYR A 255 3.29 27.57 -4.50
N ASP A 256 3.28 28.88 -4.70
CA ASP A 256 4.29 29.84 -4.20
C ASP A 256 3.66 30.68 -3.08
N ALA A 257 4.12 30.46 -1.85
CA ALA A 257 3.58 31.11 -0.67
C ALA A 257 3.93 32.61 -0.59
N GLN A 258 5.08 33.03 -1.12
CA GLN A 258 5.50 34.43 -1.08
C GLN A 258 4.68 35.28 -2.03
N ARG A 259 4.38 34.72 -3.21
CA ARG A 259 3.61 35.41 -4.25
C ARG A 259 2.11 35.14 -4.17
N LYS A 260 1.68 34.24 -3.27
CA LYS A 260 0.30 33.73 -3.20
C LYS A 260 -0.19 33.28 -4.58
N LEU A 261 0.69 32.56 -5.29
CA LEU A 261 0.48 32.14 -6.67
C LEU A 261 0.21 30.64 -6.69
N CYS A 262 -0.94 30.29 -7.25
CA CYS A 262 -1.40 28.92 -7.46
C CYS A 262 -1.35 28.60 -8.95
N VAL A 263 -0.77 27.45 -9.28
CA VAL A 263 -0.65 26.95 -10.65
C VAL A 263 -1.29 25.58 -10.72
N LEU A 264 -2.32 25.42 -11.55
CA LEU A 264 -3.00 24.14 -11.75
C LEU A 264 -2.40 23.41 -12.95
N HIS A 265 -2.17 22.10 -12.78
CA HIS A 265 -1.59 21.23 -13.78
C HIS A 265 -2.54 20.09 -14.14
N SER A 266 -2.70 19.83 -15.44
CA SER A 266 -3.49 18.70 -15.95
C SER A 266 -2.67 17.41 -16.14
N SER A 267 -1.42 17.43 -15.70
CA SER A 267 -0.46 16.33 -15.77
C SER A 267 0.17 16.10 -14.40
N ASN A 268 0.42 14.85 -14.03
CA ASN A 268 1.16 14.46 -12.82
C ASN A 268 2.59 13.97 -13.18
N ARG A 269 3.34 13.42 -12.21
CA ARG A 269 4.67 12.84 -12.45
C ARG A 269 4.69 11.55 -13.26
N GLU A 270 3.54 10.91 -13.46
CA GLU A 270 3.40 9.79 -14.40
C GLU A 270 3.38 10.31 -15.84
N ASP A 271 2.79 11.49 -16.05
CA ASP A 271 2.63 12.12 -17.37
C ASP A 271 3.86 12.97 -17.77
N ALA A 272 4.51 13.67 -16.83
CA ALA A 272 5.60 14.60 -17.13
C ALA A 272 6.60 14.79 -15.98
N ALA A 273 7.89 14.99 -16.32
CA ALA A 273 8.93 15.27 -15.33
C ALA A 273 8.76 16.66 -14.67
N LEU A 274 9.16 16.76 -13.40
CA LEU A 274 9.20 18.05 -12.69
C LEU A 274 10.44 18.87 -13.05
N ARG A 275 10.29 20.19 -13.00
CA ARG A 275 11.38 21.17 -13.15
C ARG A 275 11.69 21.82 -11.81
N ALA A 276 12.96 21.99 -11.51
CA ALA A 276 13.40 22.75 -10.35
C ALA A 276 12.89 24.19 -10.42
N SER A 277 12.17 24.61 -9.38
CA SER A 277 11.56 25.93 -9.24
C SER A 277 11.67 26.35 -7.77
N PRO A 278 12.78 27.02 -7.38
CA PRO A 278 13.02 27.38 -5.99
C PRO A 278 11.89 28.26 -5.42
N GLY A 279 11.43 27.93 -4.21
CA GLY A 279 10.34 28.65 -3.54
C GLY A 279 8.92 28.22 -3.94
N VAL A 280 8.80 27.18 -4.77
CA VAL A 280 7.52 26.61 -5.19
C VAL A 280 7.40 25.17 -4.72
N ASP A 281 6.25 24.83 -4.16
CA ASP A 281 5.93 23.49 -3.69
C ASP A 281 4.93 22.81 -4.63
N TYR A 282 5.20 21.55 -5.00
CA TYR A 282 4.36 20.77 -5.91
C TYR A 282 3.55 19.68 -5.20
N TYR A 283 2.28 19.55 -5.56
CA TYR A 283 1.30 18.64 -4.97
C TYR A 283 0.52 17.90 -6.07
N GLU A 284 0.32 16.59 -5.93
CA GLU A 284 -0.43 15.78 -6.89
C GLU A 284 -1.81 15.45 -6.35
N TYR A 285 -2.82 15.60 -7.20
CA TYR A 285 -4.17 15.22 -6.88
C TYR A 285 -4.37 13.74 -7.17
N ASN A 286 -4.74 12.98 -6.14
CA ASN A 286 -4.91 11.55 -6.24
C ASN A 286 -6.32 11.16 -5.82
N CYS A 287 -7.14 10.82 -6.81
CA CYS A 287 -8.51 10.36 -6.62
C CYS A 287 -8.61 8.86 -6.91
N LYS A 288 -9.21 8.08 -6.01
CA LYS A 288 -9.65 6.72 -6.38
C LYS A 288 -10.84 6.88 -7.34
N SER A 289 -10.69 6.37 -8.56
CA SER A 289 -11.66 6.54 -9.64
C SER A 289 -13.01 5.90 -9.29
N SER A 290 -14.05 6.72 -9.17
CA SER A 290 -15.39 6.29 -9.61
C SER A 290 -15.38 6.31 -11.14
N GLY A 291 -15.58 5.14 -11.75
CA GLY A 291 -15.38 4.93 -13.18
C GLY A 291 -16.07 5.96 -14.08
N LYS A 292 -15.27 6.79 -14.76
CA LYS A 292 -15.66 7.30 -16.07
C LYS A 292 -15.05 6.38 -17.12
N ARG A 293 -15.90 5.50 -17.63
CA ARG A 293 -15.68 4.61 -18.77
C ARG A 293 -15.09 5.40 -19.93
N ASN A 294 -13.94 4.97 -20.44
CA ASN A 294 -13.58 5.18 -21.83
C ASN A 294 -13.71 3.80 -22.52
N LEU A 295 -14.63 3.71 -23.47
CA LEU A 295 -15.17 2.47 -24.04
C LEU A 295 -14.27 1.85 -25.12
N THR A 296 -12.96 2.12 -25.13
CA THR A 296 -12.09 1.80 -26.28
C THR A 296 -10.83 0.99 -25.98
N GLU A 297 -10.54 0.61 -24.73
CA GLU A 297 -9.34 -0.19 -24.38
C GLU A 297 -9.67 -1.61 -23.85
N LEU A 298 -10.72 -2.25 -24.37
CA LEU A 298 -11.10 -3.62 -23.98
C LEU A 298 -10.50 -4.74 -24.86
N VAL A 299 -9.50 -4.46 -25.70
CA VAL A 299 -8.88 -5.48 -26.55
C VAL A 299 -7.37 -5.42 -26.48
N GLN A 300 -6.79 -5.74 -25.33
CA GLN A 300 -5.44 -6.32 -25.26
C GLN A 300 -5.17 -6.88 -23.87
N HIS A 301 -4.73 -8.15 -23.83
CA HIS A 301 -4.26 -8.91 -22.65
C HIS A 301 -5.27 -9.81 -21.94
N ALA A 302 -5.88 -10.73 -22.68
CA ALA A 302 -6.36 -12.00 -22.14
C ALA A 302 -5.30 -13.09 -22.38
N TYR A 303 -4.27 -13.20 -21.53
CA TYR A 303 -3.43 -14.41 -21.41
C TYR A 303 -2.66 -14.42 -20.07
N ILE A 304 -3.33 -14.70 -18.96
CA ILE A 304 -2.69 -15.28 -17.76
C ILE A 304 -3.70 -16.25 -17.12
N CYS A 305 -3.30 -17.52 -17.03
CA CYS A 305 -4.11 -18.61 -16.47
C CYS A 305 -4.44 -18.37 -14.99
N ASN A 306 -5.67 -17.94 -14.72
CA ASN A 306 -6.28 -17.97 -13.39
C ASN A 306 -7.06 -19.29 -13.24
N PRO A 307 -6.76 -20.15 -12.25
CA PRO A 307 -7.49 -21.40 -12.02
C PRO A 307 -8.96 -21.22 -11.61
N CYS A 308 -9.44 -19.97 -11.48
CA CYS A 308 -10.83 -19.64 -11.20
C CYS A 308 -11.70 -19.39 -12.46
N ILE A 309 -11.16 -19.47 -13.67
CA ILE A 309 -11.95 -19.38 -14.90
C ILE A 309 -12.40 -20.80 -15.28
N SER A 310 -13.71 -21.03 -15.30
CA SER A 310 -14.32 -22.29 -15.75
C SER A 310 -13.84 -22.66 -17.16
N VAL A 311 -13.59 -23.97 -17.39
CA VAL A 311 -13.28 -24.55 -18.71
C VAL A 311 -14.37 -24.20 -19.75
N ASP A 312 -15.60 -23.94 -19.31
CA ASP A 312 -16.71 -23.53 -20.19
C ASP A 312 -16.55 -22.12 -20.76
N LEU A 313 -15.90 -21.19 -20.04
CA LEU A 313 -15.61 -19.85 -20.55
C LEU A 313 -14.47 -19.88 -21.58
N ALA A 314 -13.48 -20.76 -21.38
CA ALA A 314 -12.40 -20.97 -22.35
C ALA A 314 -12.95 -21.54 -23.68
N ASN A 315 -13.91 -22.47 -23.59
CA ASN A 315 -14.56 -23.06 -24.77
C ASN A 315 -15.51 -22.07 -25.49
N GLN A 316 -16.11 -21.10 -24.78
CA GLN A 316 -16.92 -20.04 -25.40
C GLN A 316 -16.05 -19.01 -26.14
N CYS A 317 -14.85 -18.70 -25.65
CA CYS A 317 -13.92 -17.81 -26.36
C CYS A 317 -13.36 -18.42 -27.65
N ILE A 318 -13.09 -19.74 -27.68
CA ILE A 318 -12.61 -20.44 -28.89
C ILE A 318 -13.66 -20.39 -30.00
N ARG A 319 -14.94 -20.62 -29.68
CA ARG A 319 -16.03 -20.57 -30.69
C ARG A 319 -16.32 -19.17 -31.23
N PHE A 320 -15.93 -18.11 -30.51
CA PHE A 320 -16.08 -16.73 -30.98
C PHE A 320 -14.94 -16.32 -31.92
N ALA A 321 -13.74 -16.90 -31.74
CA ALA A 321 -12.59 -16.68 -32.62
C ALA A 321 -12.68 -17.43 -33.96
N GLU A 322 -13.46 -18.53 -34.05
CA GLU A 322 -13.68 -19.28 -35.29
C GLU A 322 -14.81 -18.70 -36.18
N ARG A 323 -15.44 -17.59 -35.77
CA ARG A 323 -16.50 -16.89 -36.51
C ARG A 323 -16.10 -15.48 -36.98
N ILE A 324 -14.83 -15.14 -36.87
CA ILE A 324 -14.20 -13.95 -37.50
C ILE A 324 -13.27 -14.48 -38.60
#